data_AF-A0A960GH92-F1
#
_entry.id   AF-A0A960GH92-F1
#
_cell.length_a   1.000
_cell.length_b   1.000
_cell.length_c   1.000
_cell.angle_alpha   90.00
_cell.angle_beta   90.00
_cell.angle_gamma   90.00
#
_symmetry.space_group_name_H-M   'P 1'
#
loop_
_entity.id
_entity.type
_entity.pdbx_description
1 polymer ?
#
loop_
_entity_poly.entity_id
_entity_poly.type
_entity_poly.pdbx_seq_one_letter_code
_entity_poly.pdbx_strand_id
1 'polypeptide(L)' 'AVQVPALPGPAITAVFIRAPWVERVGESVTVLGTVTGDDGTDRIVAVRQGNALATSFHPEVTDDVRFHALLVDMVQEGS' A
#
# COMPACT_ATOMS: atom_id res chain seq x y z
N ALA A 1 -4.94 -5.68 -9.17
CA ALA A 1 -3.90 -6.15 -8.24
C ALA A 1 -2.91 -5.01 -8.00
N VAL A 2 -2.37 -4.87 -6.80
CA VAL A 2 -1.47 -3.77 -6.42
C VAL A 2 -0.03 -4.24 -6.56
N GLN A 3 0.77 -3.51 -7.32
CA GLN A 3 2.20 -3.74 -7.39
C GLN A 3 2.87 -3.09 -6.18
N VAL A 4 3.65 -3.86 -5.43
CA VAL A 4 4.36 -3.36 -4.24
C VAL A 4 5.82 -3.81 -4.32
N PRO A 5 6.72 -3.02 -4.94
CA PRO A 5 8.10 -3.44 -5.18
C PRO A 5 8.88 -3.78 -3.91
N ALA A 6 8.51 -3.17 -2.78
CA ALA A 6 9.14 -3.42 -1.48
C ALA A 6 8.70 -4.74 -0.83
N LEU A 7 7.66 -5.42 -1.34
CA LEU A 7 7.19 -6.69 -0.80
C LEU A 7 7.56 -7.84 -1.76
N PRO A 8 8.09 -8.96 -1.24
CA PRO A 8 8.46 -10.09 -2.09
C PRO A 8 7.22 -10.77 -2.66
N GLY A 9 7.33 -11.32 -3.86
CA GLY A 9 6.29 -12.15 -4.50
C GLY A 9 5.45 -11.39 -5.54
N PRO A 10 4.33 -12.00 -5.99
CA PRO A 10 3.47 -11.39 -6.99
C PRO A 10 2.72 -10.18 -6.43
N ALA A 11 2.07 -9.43 -7.33
CA ALA A 11 1.16 -8.36 -6.98
C ALA A 11 0.12 -8.81 -5.94
N ILE A 12 -0.23 -7.90 -5.04
CA ILE A 12 -1.16 -8.17 -3.95
C ILE A 12 -2.60 -8.03 -4.45
N THR A 13 -3.44 -8.99 -4.08
CA THR A 13 -4.89 -8.84 -4.22
C THR A 13 -5.34 -7.80 -3.21
N ALA A 14 -5.92 -6.70 -3.67
CA ALA A 14 -6.37 -5.60 -2.82
C ALA A 14 -7.87 -5.41 -2.97
N VAL A 15 -8.57 -5.27 -1.85
CA VAL A 15 -10.02 -5.05 -1.80
C VAL A 15 -10.29 -3.57 -1.52
N PHE A 16 -10.95 -2.90 -2.46
CA PHE A 16 -11.31 -1.49 -2.37
C PHE A 16 -12.82 -1.35 -2.11
N ILE A 17 -13.21 -0.70 -1.01
CA ILE A 17 -14.62 -0.47 -0.67
C ILE A 17 -14.84 1.03 -0.53
N ARG A 18 -15.40 1.67 -1.56
CA ARG A 18 -15.58 3.13 -1.64
C ARG A 18 -14.30 3.90 -1.28
N ALA A 19 -13.17 3.39 -1.76
CA ALA A 19 -11.85 3.86 -1.38
C ALA A 19 -11.44 5.15 -2.10
N PRO A 20 -10.84 6.13 -1.40
CA PRO A 20 -10.12 7.22 -2.03
C PRO A 20 -8.79 6.72 -2.61
N TRP A 21 -8.18 7.47 -3.52
CA TRP A 21 -6.77 7.27 -3.93
C TRP A 21 -5.95 8.53 -3.62
N VAL A 22 -4.63 8.38 -3.59
CA VAL A 22 -3.72 9.51 -3.34
C VAL A 22 -3.46 10.24 -4.65
N GLU A 23 -3.79 11.53 -4.71
CA GLU A 23 -3.58 12.38 -5.90
C GLU A 23 -2.18 12.98 -5.95
N ARG A 24 -1.58 13.27 -4.78
CA ARG A 24 -0.27 13.92 -4.65
C ARG A 24 0.45 13.42 -3.41
N VAL A 25 1.77 13.33 -3.48
CA VAL A 25 2.65 12.98 -2.37
C VAL A 25 3.67 14.09 -2.11
N GLY A 26 4.05 14.28 -0.85
CA GLY A 26 5.14 15.18 -0.47
C GLY A 26 6.51 14.51 -0.60
N GLU A 27 7.59 15.28 -0.54
CA GLU A 27 8.97 14.77 -0.73
C GLU A 27 9.39 13.69 0.28
N SER A 28 8.84 13.72 1.49
CA SER A 28 9.16 12.75 2.56
C SER A 28 8.29 11.48 2.50
N VAL A 29 7.39 11.36 1.52
CA VAL A 29 6.48 10.23 1.39
C VAL A 29 7.04 9.22 0.40
N THR A 30 7.16 7.96 0.84
CA THR A 30 7.50 6.84 -0.02
C THR A 30 6.23 6.20 -0.57
N VAL A 31 6.11 6.14 -1.89
CA VAL A 31 5.07 5.35 -2.56
C VAL A 31 5.45 3.89 -2.47
N LEU A 32 4.59 3.10 -1.81
CA LEU A 32 4.79 1.67 -1.65
C LEU A 32 4.09 0.88 -2.74
N GLY A 33 2.88 1.31 -3.13
CA GLY A 33 2.09 0.54 -4.08
C GLY A 33 1.16 1.36 -4.95
N THR A 34 1.05 0.90 -6.19
CA THR A 34 0.19 1.45 -7.23
C THR A 34 -0.74 0.39 -7.80
N VAL A 35 -1.89 0.85 -8.31
CA VAL A 35 -2.83 0.04 -9.07
C VAL A 35 -3.19 0.76 -10.36
N THR A 36 -3.26 0.02 -11.46
CA THR A 36 -3.81 0.52 -12.72
C THR A 36 -5.33 0.41 -12.67
N GLY A 37 -6.02 1.53 -12.80
CA GLY A 37 -7.48 1.58 -12.87
C GLY A 37 -8.01 1.07 -14.21
N ASP A 38 -9.34 0.90 -14.29
CA ASP A 38 -10.02 0.47 -15.52
C ASP A 38 -9.85 1.47 -16.69
N ASP A 39 -9.57 2.73 -16.34
CA ASP A 39 -9.23 3.82 -17.27
C ASP A 39 -7.76 3.77 -17.74
N GLY A 40 -7.00 2.75 -17.34
CA GLY A 40 -5.58 2.60 -17.65
C GLY A 40 -4.66 3.54 -16.88
N THR A 41 -5.18 4.31 -15.92
CA THR A 41 -4.38 5.27 -15.15
C THR A 41 -3.86 4.64 -13.87
N ASP A 42 -2.57 4.80 -13.61
CA ASP A 42 -1.95 4.35 -12.36
C ASP A 42 -2.32 5.29 -11.21
N ARG A 43 -2.74 4.70 -10.09
CA ARG A 43 -3.15 5.40 -8.88
C ARG A 43 -2.36 4.90 -7.68
N ILE A 44 -1.91 5.83 -6.85
CA ILE A 44 -1.20 5.52 -5.61
C ILE A 44 -2.23 5.06 -4.56
N VAL A 45 -1.99 3.90 -3.98
CA VAL A 45 -2.91 3.24 -3.04
C VAL A 45 -2.25 2.71 -1.77
N ALA A 46 -0.92 2.80 -1.67
CA ALA A 46 -0.19 2.55 -0.43
C ALA A 46 1.03 3.48 -0.33
N VAL A 47 1.19 4.11 0.83
CA VAL A 47 2.28 5.05 1.12
C VAL A 47 2.82 4.88 2.53
N ARG A 48 4.08 5.26 2.74
CA ARG A 48 4.72 5.38 4.06
C ARG A 48 5.34 6.76 4.23
N GLN A 49 5.23 7.32 5.44
CA GLN A 49 5.94 8.53 5.84
C GLN A 49 6.42 8.36 7.28
N GLY A 50 7.72 8.16 7.48
CA GLY A 50 8.27 7.82 8.80
C GLY A 50 7.64 6.55 9.37
N ASN A 51 6.96 6.67 10.51
CA ASN A 51 6.23 5.59 11.19
C ASN A 51 4.76 5.48 10.78
N ALA A 52 4.26 6.32 9.87
CA ALA A 52 2.90 6.23 9.35
C ALA A 52 2.86 5.35 8.09
N LEU A 53 1.93 4.38 8.07
CA LEU A 53 1.56 3.56 6.92
C LEU A 53 0.09 3.85 6.57
N ALA A 54 -0.21 4.10 5.31
CA ALA A 54 -1.58 4.32 4.84
C ALA A 54 -1.85 3.50 3.58
N THR A 55 -3.02 2.85 3.55
CA THR A 55 -3.54 2.10 2.39
C THR A 55 -4.94 2.59 2.03
N SER A 56 -5.22 2.62 0.73
CA SER A 56 -6.57 2.87 0.18
C SER A 56 -7.44 1.61 0.13
N PHE A 57 -6.84 0.44 0.31
CA PHE A 57 -7.53 -0.85 0.33
C PHE A 57 -7.50 -1.44 1.74
N HIS A 58 -8.29 -2.51 1.88
CA HIS A 58 -8.44 -3.29 3.10
C HIS A 58 -7.55 -4.53 3.07
N PRO A 59 -6.29 -4.48 3.56
CA PRO A 59 -5.42 -5.64 3.61
C PRO A 59 -5.99 -6.78 4.47
N GLU A 60 -6.83 -6.45 5.46
CA GLU A 60 -7.47 -7.37 6.41
C GLU A 60 -8.56 -8.24 5.80
N VAL A 61 -9.07 -7.87 4.62
CA VAL A 61 -10.15 -8.59 3.92
C VAL A 61 -9.58 -9.61 2.91
N THR A 62 -8.28 -9.88 3.00
CA THR A 62 -7.58 -10.86 2.16
C THR A 62 -6.73 -11.78 3.02
N ASP A 63 -6.43 -12.97 2.53
CA ASP A 63 -5.51 -13.90 3.20
C ASP A 63 -4.02 -13.50 3.06
N ASP A 64 -3.73 -12.40 2.35
CA ASP A 64 -2.37 -11.92 2.14
C ASP A 64 -1.91 -11.04 3.31
N VAL A 65 -1.08 -11.62 4.16
CA VAL A 65 -0.60 -10.97 5.38
C VAL A 65 0.62 -10.07 5.16
N ARG A 66 1.13 -9.90 3.93
CA ARG A 66 2.39 -9.17 3.69
C ARG A 66 2.34 -7.69 4.11
N PHE A 67 1.18 -7.03 3.99
CA PHE A 67 1.02 -5.66 4.51
C PHE A 67 0.95 -5.59 6.05
N HIS A 68 0.37 -6.61 6.68
CA HIS A 68 0.38 -6.70 8.15
C HIS A 68 1.80 -6.96 8.66
N ALA A 69 2.56 -7.83 7.99
CA ALA A 69 3.97 -8.06 8.30
C ALA A 69 4.79 -6.77 8.16
N LEU A 70 4.60 -6.02 7.06
CA LEU A 70 5.24 -4.71 6.87
C LEU A 70 4.98 -3.75 8.04
N LEU A 71 3.73 -3.66 8.51
CA LEU A 71 3.39 -2.81 9.65
C LEU A 71 4.10 -3.27 10.93
N VAL A 72 4.16 -4.58 11.18
CA VAL A 72 4.86 -5.14 12.35
C VAL A 72 6.35 -4.84 12.28
N ASP A 73 6.99 -5.04 11.12
CA ASP A 73 8.41 -4.74 10.92
C ASP A 73 8.71 -3.25 11.17
N MET A 74 7.86 -2.35 10.68
CA MET A 74 7.97 -0.91 10.94
C MET A 74 7.92 -0.55 12.43
N VAL A 75 7.14 -1.28 13.23
CA VAL A 75 7.07 -1.07 14.69
C VAL A 75 8.36 -1.54 15.37
N GLN A 76 8.97 -2.62 14.89
CA GLN A 76 10.25 -3.13 15.43
C GLN A 76 11.43 -2.22 15.06
N GLU A 77 11.44 -1.63 13.86
CA GLU A 77 12.46 -0.65 13.43
C GLU A 77 12.51 0.60 14.33
N GLY A 78 11.38 0.97 14.94
CA GLY A 78 11.24 2.15 15.80
C GLY A 78 11.47 1.90 17.29
N SER A 79 11.76 0.66 17.71
CA SER A 79 12.11 0.32 19.11
C SER A 79 13.61 0.41 19.39
#